data_AF-A0A964VFP5-F1
#
_entry.id   AF-A0A964VFP5-F1
#
_cell.length_a   1.000
_cell.length_b   1.000
_cell.length_c   1.000
_cell.angle_alpha   90.00
_cell.angle_beta   90.00
_cell.angle_gamma   90.00
#
_symmetry.space_group_name_H-M   'P 1'
#
loop_
_entity.id
_entity.type
_entity.pdbx_description
1 polymer ?
#
loop_
_entity_poly.entity_id
_entity_poly.type
_entity_poly.pdbx_seq_one_letter_code
_entity_poly.pdbx_strand_id
1 'polypeptide(L)'
;MDRPGSPALPGRFLFIGAERADRPLELSRYLAHCRFRRRSGPVSAAEMGWWHGDGRSPSGAPLIGRGQGASPGSPLAGLAVVVTRPGAGDEPLTRALEALGAEVRAMPMLLIGPPTDRAPLERALERWDGYDWVVFTSPRGVAAIAEAFASRGWDPRAHPPRRLAVVGPTTAAAAARAGWSADIVPDRFDAEGLLGAFEQRGVALAGTRMLLPVAEAARETLGAGLRVRGAQVDQVVAYASTAPASVDEARAAELLGGARPVLVTLTSPSAARNLIDLVGGRVLALPAAAIGPVTGDAARRLGYEVVVQPEEHTVEALVQAVLRWWASR
;
A
#
# COMPACT_ATOMS: atom_id res chain seq x y z
N MET A 1 12.72 9.25 71.46
CA MET A 1 12.41 8.23 72.48
C MET A 1 11.38 7.31 71.88
N ASP A 2 11.57 6.03 71.58
CA ASP A 2 12.73 5.15 71.41
C ASP A 2 12.22 3.97 70.56
N ARG A 3 13.05 3.47 69.64
CA ARG A 3 12.96 2.11 69.08
C ARG A 3 13.77 1.17 70.02
N PRO A 4 13.82 -0.18 69.89
CA PRO A 4 13.38 -1.08 68.80
C PRO A 4 12.72 -2.41 69.26
N GLY A 5 12.30 -3.24 68.30
CA GLY A 5 11.99 -4.65 68.56
C GLY A 5 11.60 -5.42 67.30
N SER A 6 12.56 -6.05 66.64
CA SER A 6 12.36 -7.17 65.70
C SER A 6 12.81 -8.44 66.43
N PRO A 7 12.20 -9.63 66.20
CA PRO A 7 12.88 -10.56 65.29
C PRO A 7 11.99 -11.58 64.52
N ALA A 8 12.60 -12.08 63.44
CA ALA A 8 12.58 -13.45 62.87
C ALA A 8 11.36 -14.01 62.08
N LEU A 9 11.66 -14.34 60.81
CA LEU A 9 11.01 -15.34 59.94
C LEU A 9 11.48 -16.77 60.31
N PRO A 10 10.77 -17.86 59.96
CA PRO A 10 11.02 -18.50 58.65
C PRO A 10 9.78 -19.15 57.99
N GLY A 11 9.78 -19.22 56.64
CA GLY A 11 8.78 -19.98 55.89
C GLY A 11 8.93 -19.85 54.37
N ARG A 12 9.85 -20.64 53.81
CA ARG A 12 10.13 -20.78 52.37
C ARG A 12 8.90 -21.22 51.57
N PHE A 13 8.66 -20.58 50.43
CA PHE A 13 8.05 -21.24 49.26
C PHE A 13 8.93 -21.01 48.03
N LEU A 14 9.31 -22.13 47.40
CA LEU A 14 10.04 -22.21 46.14
C LEU A 14 9.22 -21.56 45.02
N PHE A 15 9.79 -20.59 44.31
CA PHE A 15 9.41 -20.28 42.94
C PHE A 15 10.38 -21.03 42.01
N ILE A 16 9.87 -22.04 41.32
CA ILE A 16 10.55 -22.68 40.18
C ILE A 16 10.18 -21.86 38.94
N GLY A 17 11.19 -21.54 38.14
CA GLY A 17 11.18 -20.47 37.15
C GLY A 17 10.31 -20.70 35.91
N ALA A 18 10.00 -19.57 35.27
CA ALA A 18 9.75 -19.49 33.85
C ALA A 18 10.77 -18.49 33.29
N GLU A 19 11.79 -19.01 32.60
CA GLU A 19 12.71 -18.19 31.83
C GLU A 19 11.92 -17.41 30.78
N ARG A 20 12.00 -16.08 30.86
CA ARG A 20 11.52 -15.17 29.81
C ARG A 20 12.32 -15.42 28.55
N ALA A 21 11.64 -15.78 27.47
CA ALA A 21 12.20 -15.69 26.13
C ALA A 21 12.21 -14.23 25.66
N ASP A 22 13.11 -13.42 26.24
CA ASP A 22 13.39 -12.06 25.78
C ASP A 22 14.34 -12.10 24.58
N ARG A 23 13.78 -12.20 23.37
CA ARG A 23 14.42 -11.68 22.15
C ARG A 23 13.37 -11.11 21.19
N PRO A 24 13.42 -9.81 20.84
CA PRO A 24 12.57 -9.28 19.78
C PRO A 24 12.91 -9.97 18.46
N LEU A 25 11.88 -10.53 17.81
CA LEU A 25 11.97 -11.08 16.46
C LEU A 25 12.15 -9.93 15.46
N GLU A 26 13.41 -9.60 15.16
CA GLU A 26 13.78 -8.73 14.03
C GLU A 26 13.17 -9.29 12.73
N LEU A 27 12.16 -8.60 12.19
CA LEU A 27 11.47 -8.97 10.93
C LEU A 27 12.46 -9.21 9.80
N SER A 28 13.52 -8.40 9.79
CA SER A 28 14.64 -8.45 8.84
C SER A 28 15.28 -9.84 8.80
N ARG A 29 15.47 -10.48 9.97
CA ARG A 29 16.08 -11.82 10.09
C ARG A 29 15.11 -12.94 9.73
N TYR A 30 13.84 -12.84 10.10
CA TYR A 30 12.84 -13.84 9.73
C TYR A 30 12.57 -13.85 8.22
N LEU A 31 12.40 -12.67 7.60
CA LEU A 31 12.23 -12.55 6.15
C LEU A 31 13.48 -12.96 5.37
N ALA A 32 14.68 -12.72 5.92
CA ALA A 32 15.93 -13.20 5.33
C ALA A 32 16.09 -14.73 5.41
N HIS A 33 15.53 -15.39 6.44
CA HIS A 33 15.59 -16.85 6.58
C HIS A 33 14.66 -17.59 5.60
N CYS A 34 13.66 -16.91 5.03
CA CYS A 34 12.74 -17.47 4.04
C CYS A 34 13.28 -17.48 2.60
N ARG A 35 14.55 -17.13 2.34
CA ARG A 35 15.20 -17.34 1.04
C ARG A 35 16.49 -18.14 1.17
N PHE A 36 16.64 -19.12 0.27
CA PHE A 36 17.82 -19.97 0.00
C PHE A 36 18.05 -21.21 0.88
N ARG A 37 17.59 -22.39 0.40
CA ARG A 37 18.42 -23.59 0.47
C ARG A 37 19.48 -23.48 -0.63
N ARG A 38 20.76 -23.27 -0.27
CA ARG A 38 21.89 -23.35 -1.23
C ARG A 38 22.70 -24.61 -0.93
N ARG A 39 22.95 -25.38 -1.99
CA ARG A 39 23.98 -26.44 -2.04
C ARG A 39 25.35 -25.85 -1.67
N SER A 40 26.15 -26.65 -0.98
CA SER A 40 27.50 -26.37 -0.51
C SER A 40 28.51 -26.25 -1.66
N GLY A 41 29.37 -25.22 -1.61
CA GLY A 41 30.55 -25.01 -2.47
C GLY A 41 31.02 -23.55 -2.40
N PRO A 42 32.33 -23.26 -2.38
CA PRO A 42 32.80 -21.89 -2.20
C PRO A 42 32.69 -21.13 -3.52
N VAL A 43 32.09 -19.93 -3.51
CA VAL A 43 32.14 -18.99 -4.63
C VAL A 43 32.51 -17.60 -4.09
N SER A 44 33.52 -17.00 -4.71
CA SER A 44 34.22 -15.78 -4.30
C SER A 44 33.41 -14.50 -4.55
N ALA A 45 33.92 -13.39 -4.00
CA ALA A 45 33.35 -12.04 -3.94
C ALA A 45 33.14 -11.29 -5.28
N ALA A 46 32.47 -11.91 -6.26
CA ALA A 46 32.07 -11.29 -7.52
C ALA A 46 30.55 -11.37 -7.80
N GLU A 47 29.72 -11.66 -6.79
CA GLU A 47 28.24 -11.78 -6.92
C GLU A 47 27.48 -10.66 -6.15
N MET A 48 27.75 -9.39 -6.46
CA MET A 48 26.84 -8.26 -6.16
C MET A 48 26.41 -7.54 -7.45
N GLY A 49 26.11 -8.31 -8.49
CA GLY A 49 25.57 -7.83 -9.76
C GLY A 49 24.04 -7.73 -9.72
N TRP A 50 23.54 -6.50 -9.81
CA TRP A 50 22.14 -6.18 -9.97
C TRP A 50 21.60 -6.81 -11.27
N TRP A 51 20.43 -7.44 -11.21
CA TRP A 51 19.84 -8.19 -12.32
C TRP A 51 19.52 -7.28 -13.51
N HIS A 52 20.20 -7.55 -14.64
CA HIS A 52 19.67 -7.42 -15.99
C HIS A 52 19.05 -8.77 -16.40
N GLY A 53 17.96 -8.79 -17.16
CA GLY A 53 17.47 -10.04 -17.75
C GLY A 53 16.02 -10.02 -18.20
N ASP A 54 15.80 -9.45 -19.39
CA ASP A 54 15.11 -10.03 -20.54
C ASP A 54 13.97 -11.03 -20.31
N GLY A 55 12.80 -10.62 -20.81
CA GLY A 55 11.65 -11.47 -20.99
C GLY A 55 11.89 -12.57 -22.02
N ARG A 56 11.49 -13.79 -21.65
CA ARG A 56 10.73 -14.71 -22.49
C ARG A 56 10.08 -15.76 -21.58
N SER A 57 8.77 -15.83 -21.66
CA SER A 57 7.94 -16.90 -21.09
C SER A 57 7.76 -18.00 -22.14
N PRO A 58 7.62 -19.27 -21.74
CA PRO A 58 6.67 -20.12 -22.44
C PRO A 58 5.65 -20.80 -21.51
N SER A 59 4.41 -20.78 -22.03
CA SER A 59 3.27 -21.68 -21.78
C SER A 59 2.61 -21.73 -20.40
N GLY A 60 1.48 -21.05 -20.29
CA GLY A 60 0.15 -21.65 -20.08
C GLY A 60 -0.04 -22.64 -18.93
N ALA A 61 -0.41 -22.14 -17.75
CA ALA A 61 -1.24 -22.82 -16.76
C ALA A 61 -1.98 -21.77 -15.91
N PRO A 62 -3.24 -22.01 -15.48
CA PRO A 62 -4.07 -20.98 -14.83
C PRO A 62 -3.53 -20.61 -13.44
N LEU A 63 -3.49 -19.30 -13.17
CA LEU A 63 -3.17 -18.70 -11.88
C LEU A 63 -4.35 -18.90 -10.91
N ILE A 64 -4.34 -20.00 -10.16
CA ILE A 64 -5.05 -20.11 -8.88
C ILE A 64 -4.02 -20.48 -7.82
N GLY A 65 -3.35 -19.47 -7.28
CA GLY A 65 -2.48 -19.63 -6.12
C GLY A 65 -3.32 -19.88 -4.88
N ARG A 66 -3.63 -21.15 -4.60
CA ARG A 66 -4.03 -21.57 -3.24
C ARG A 66 -2.86 -21.22 -2.31
N GLY A 67 -3.14 -20.42 -1.29
CA GLY A 67 -2.16 -20.05 -0.25
C GLY A 67 -1.42 -21.28 0.25
N GLN A 68 -0.09 -21.22 0.23
CA GLN A 68 0.73 -22.21 0.91
C GLN A 68 0.40 -22.09 2.40
N GLY A 69 -0.25 -23.13 2.94
CA GLY A 69 -0.64 -23.18 4.34
C GLY A 69 0.54 -22.92 5.27
N ALA A 70 0.28 -22.21 6.37
CA ALA A 70 1.26 -21.87 7.39
C ALA A 70 2.07 -23.10 7.82
N SER A 71 3.41 -22.95 7.84
CA SER A 71 4.28 -23.98 8.41
C SER A 71 4.06 -24.06 9.93
N PRO A 72 4.03 -25.25 10.55
CA PRO A 72 3.95 -25.38 12.01
C PRO A 72 5.07 -24.57 12.68
N GLY A 73 4.72 -23.62 13.55
CA GLY A 73 5.65 -22.71 14.22
C GLY A 73 5.72 -21.28 13.65
N SER A 74 4.87 -20.91 12.69
CA SER A 74 4.81 -19.53 12.18
C SER A 74 4.24 -18.57 13.24
N PRO A 75 4.84 -17.38 13.48
CA PRO A 75 4.47 -16.51 14.59
C PRO A 75 3.01 -16.03 14.63
N LEU A 76 2.35 -15.90 13.46
CA LEU A 76 0.94 -15.50 13.36
C LEU A 76 0.02 -16.68 12.99
N ALA A 77 0.51 -17.92 13.10
CA ALA A 77 -0.33 -19.09 12.88
C ALA A 77 -1.57 -19.06 13.79
N GLY A 78 -2.74 -19.30 13.21
CA GLY A 78 -4.00 -19.26 13.95
C GLY A 78 -4.76 -17.94 13.85
N LEU A 79 -4.10 -16.85 13.49
CA LEU A 79 -4.71 -15.53 13.37
C LEU A 79 -5.24 -15.29 11.95
N ALA A 80 -6.49 -14.82 11.84
CA ALA A 80 -7.00 -14.23 10.62
C ALA A 80 -6.88 -12.70 10.70
N VAL A 81 -6.41 -12.07 9.62
CA VAL A 81 -6.22 -10.61 9.55
C VAL A 81 -7.00 -10.04 8.37
N VAL A 82 -7.98 -9.18 8.66
CA VAL A 82 -8.70 -8.43 7.65
C VAL A 82 -7.88 -7.21 7.25
N VAL A 83 -7.55 -7.12 5.95
CA VAL A 83 -6.71 -6.06 5.40
C VAL A 83 -7.55 -5.06 4.62
N THR A 84 -7.67 -3.83 5.13
CA THR A 84 -8.55 -2.80 4.55
C THR A 84 -7.90 -1.90 3.51
N ARG A 85 -6.58 -2.05 3.31
CA ARG A 85 -5.82 -1.21 2.39
C ARG A 85 -6.06 -1.61 0.91
N PRO A 86 -5.97 -0.66 -0.04
CA PRO A 86 -6.15 -0.93 -1.47
C PRO A 86 -5.01 -1.73 -2.09
N GLY A 87 -5.34 -2.70 -2.95
CA GLY A 87 -4.36 -3.44 -3.75
C GLY A 87 -4.47 -4.96 -3.67
N ALA A 88 -5.69 -5.50 -3.71
CA ALA A 88 -6.07 -6.91 -3.82
C ALA A 88 -4.91 -7.92 -3.69
N GLY A 89 -4.71 -8.49 -2.49
CA GLY A 89 -3.84 -9.65 -2.25
C GLY A 89 -2.32 -9.44 -2.38
N ASP A 90 -1.86 -8.49 -3.19
CA ASP A 90 -0.45 -8.31 -3.55
C ASP A 90 0.16 -7.01 -2.98
N GLU A 91 -0.37 -6.51 -1.87
CA GLU A 91 0.22 -5.37 -1.19
C GLU A 91 1.26 -5.78 -0.13
N PRO A 92 2.22 -4.89 0.22
CA PRO A 92 3.29 -5.22 1.17
C PRO A 92 2.79 -5.72 2.53
N LEU A 93 1.67 -5.20 3.04
CA LEU A 93 1.09 -5.61 4.32
C LEU A 93 0.56 -7.05 4.24
N THR A 94 -0.22 -7.38 3.21
CA THR A 94 -0.70 -8.75 2.97
C THR A 94 0.46 -9.74 2.92
N ARG A 95 1.45 -9.50 2.07
CA ARG A 95 2.61 -10.40 1.93
C ARG A 95 3.39 -10.57 3.24
N ALA A 96 3.57 -9.49 4.00
CA ALA A 96 4.29 -9.55 5.26
C ALA A 96 3.55 -10.40 6.31
N LEU A 97 2.22 -10.25 6.40
CA LEU A 97 1.38 -11.02 7.32
C LEU A 97 1.30 -12.50 6.91
N GLU A 98 1.11 -12.80 5.63
CA GLU A 98 1.08 -14.17 5.11
C GLU A 98 2.43 -14.88 5.30
N ALA A 99 3.56 -14.19 5.09
CA ALA A 99 4.89 -14.75 5.32
C ALA A 99 5.11 -15.14 6.80
N LEU A 100 4.39 -14.50 7.73
CA LEU A 100 4.41 -14.80 9.16
C LEU A 100 3.35 -15.85 9.57
N GLY A 101 2.59 -16.38 8.60
CA GLY A 101 1.60 -17.45 8.80
C GLY A 101 0.19 -17.00 9.14
N ALA A 102 -0.13 -15.71 9.01
CA ALA A 102 -1.50 -15.23 9.18
C ALA A 102 -2.37 -15.63 7.97
N GLU A 103 -3.65 -15.90 8.22
CA GLU A 103 -4.66 -15.99 7.17
C GLU A 103 -5.10 -14.56 6.81
N VAL A 104 -4.64 -14.03 5.67
CA VAL A 104 -5.02 -12.68 5.25
C VAL A 104 -6.32 -12.70 4.46
N ARG A 105 -7.25 -11.84 4.89
CA ARG A 105 -8.58 -11.66 4.33
C ARG A 105 -8.67 -10.26 3.74
N ALA A 106 -8.43 -10.14 2.44
CA ALA A 106 -8.45 -8.87 1.75
C ALA A 106 -9.88 -8.29 1.73
N MET A 107 -10.03 -7.07 2.26
CA MET A 107 -11.27 -6.31 2.24
C MET A 107 -10.99 -4.83 1.95
N PRO A 108 -10.55 -4.47 0.73
CA PRO A 108 -10.12 -3.11 0.41
C PRO A 108 -11.24 -2.09 0.59
N MET A 109 -11.01 -1.07 1.43
CA MET A 109 -12.00 -0.02 1.72
C MET A 109 -11.87 1.22 0.83
N LEU A 110 -10.98 1.16 -0.15
CA LEU A 110 -10.87 2.15 -1.20
C LEU A 110 -10.58 1.40 -2.51
N LEU A 111 -11.51 1.50 -3.44
CA LEU A 111 -11.41 0.96 -4.79
C LEU A 111 -10.94 2.06 -5.73
N ILE A 112 -10.04 1.70 -6.64
CA ILE A 112 -9.62 2.57 -7.74
C ILE A 112 -10.27 2.02 -8.99
N GLY A 113 -11.00 2.87 -9.70
CA GLY A 113 -11.75 2.47 -10.88
C GLY A 113 -11.83 3.58 -11.91
N PRO A 114 -12.55 3.34 -13.02
CA PRO A 114 -12.77 4.35 -14.04
C PRO A 114 -13.47 5.60 -13.47
N PRO A 115 -13.29 6.75 -14.10
CA PRO A 115 -14.03 7.96 -13.75
C PRO A 115 -15.53 7.79 -14.01
N THR A 116 -16.36 8.61 -13.36
CA THR A 116 -17.83 8.61 -13.60
C THR A 116 -18.17 8.86 -15.06
N ASP A 117 -17.48 9.82 -15.69
CA ASP A 117 -17.53 10.06 -17.12
C ASP A 117 -16.16 9.75 -17.76
N ARG A 118 -16.12 8.74 -18.62
CA ARG A 118 -14.92 8.33 -19.36
C ARG A 118 -14.68 9.19 -20.60
N ALA A 119 -15.70 9.83 -21.16
CA ALA A 119 -15.62 10.47 -22.46
C ALA A 119 -14.51 11.55 -22.58
N PRO A 120 -14.23 12.39 -21.55
CA PRO A 120 -13.13 13.34 -21.60
C PRO A 120 -11.76 12.66 -21.73
N LEU A 121 -11.53 11.57 -20.99
CA LEU A 121 -10.31 10.78 -21.10
C LEU A 121 -10.20 10.17 -22.49
N GLU A 122 -11.28 9.57 -22.99
CA GLU A 122 -11.27 8.91 -24.29
C GLU A 122 -10.92 9.88 -25.43
N ARG A 123 -11.51 11.09 -25.40
CA ARG A 123 -11.20 12.18 -26.34
C ARG A 123 -9.75 12.69 -26.23
N ALA A 124 -9.19 12.69 -25.02
CA ALA A 124 -7.78 13.07 -24.84
C ALA A 124 -6.85 12.02 -25.48
N LEU A 125 -7.18 10.73 -25.36
CA LEU A 125 -6.36 9.67 -25.94
C LEU A 125 -6.40 9.68 -27.48
N GLU A 126 -7.51 10.08 -28.10
CA GLU A 126 -7.57 10.33 -29.55
C GLU A 126 -6.61 11.45 -30.00
N ARG A 127 -6.29 12.38 -29.10
CA ARG A 127 -5.37 13.50 -29.34
C ARG A 127 -3.98 13.28 -28.73
N TRP A 128 -3.67 12.04 -28.32
CA TRP A 128 -2.46 11.71 -27.57
C TRP A 128 -1.18 12.29 -28.20
N ASP A 129 -1.00 12.06 -29.50
CA ASP A 129 0.19 12.51 -30.25
C ASP A 129 0.28 14.04 -30.41
N GLY A 130 -0.81 14.76 -30.09
CA GLY A 130 -0.91 16.21 -30.17
C GLY A 130 -0.51 16.94 -28.89
N TYR A 131 -0.21 16.23 -27.80
CA TYR A 131 0.29 16.84 -26.56
C TYR A 131 1.82 16.89 -26.59
N ASP A 132 2.37 18.06 -26.27
CA ASP A 132 3.81 18.25 -26.09
C ASP A 132 4.29 17.63 -24.77
N TRP A 133 3.41 17.59 -23.77
CA TRP A 133 3.67 17.01 -22.46
C TRP A 133 2.50 16.18 -21.95
N VAL A 134 2.83 15.07 -21.31
CA VAL A 134 1.91 14.35 -20.41
C VAL A 134 2.43 14.49 -18.99
N VAL A 135 1.55 14.86 -18.06
CA VAL A 135 1.91 15.17 -16.68
C VAL A 135 1.18 14.24 -15.71
N PHE A 136 1.91 13.42 -14.96
CA PHE A 136 1.33 12.53 -13.95
C PHE A 136 1.65 12.96 -12.52
N THR A 137 0.61 13.10 -11.71
CA THR A 137 0.75 13.43 -10.28
C THR A 137 0.79 12.20 -9.38
N SER A 138 0.45 11.02 -9.90
CA SER A 138 0.39 9.78 -9.12
C SER A 138 0.59 8.54 -9.98
N PRO A 139 1.06 7.42 -9.40
CA PRO A 139 1.12 6.12 -10.07
C PRO A 139 -0.23 5.66 -10.63
N ARG A 140 -1.33 6.06 -9.98
CA ARG A 140 -2.70 5.73 -10.40
C ARG A 140 -3.09 6.40 -11.70
N GLY A 141 -2.65 7.64 -11.93
CA GLY A 141 -2.84 8.32 -13.22
C GLY A 141 -2.16 7.56 -14.35
N VAL A 142 -0.93 7.08 -14.14
CA VAL A 142 -0.22 6.25 -15.11
C VAL A 142 -0.99 4.96 -15.40
N ALA A 143 -1.40 4.25 -14.35
CA ALA A 143 -2.15 3.01 -14.48
C ALA A 143 -3.48 3.21 -15.24
N ALA A 144 -4.19 4.30 -14.98
CA ALA A 144 -5.44 4.62 -15.66
C ALA A 144 -5.25 4.87 -17.16
N ILE A 145 -4.18 5.57 -17.57
CA ILE A 145 -3.87 5.73 -19.00
C ILE A 145 -3.46 4.39 -19.62
N ALA A 146 -2.64 3.60 -18.95
CA ALA A 146 -2.22 2.28 -19.45
C ALA A 146 -3.43 1.33 -19.63
N GLU A 147 -4.38 1.34 -18.70
CA GLU A 147 -5.62 0.58 -18.81
C GLU A 147 -6.51 1.09 -19.96
N ALA A 148 -6.63 2.42 -20.11
CA ALA A 148 -7.38 3.01 -21.21
C ALA A 148 -6.77 2.72 -22.59
N PHE A 149 -5.44 2.63 -22.67
CA PHE A 149 -4.71 2.15 -23.84
C PHE A 149 -5.00 0.68 -24.12
N ALA A 150 -4.89 -0.19 -23.10
CA ALA A 150 -5.19 -1.60 -23.24
C ALA A 150 -6.63 -1.84 -23.73
N SER A 151 -7.59 -1.03 -23.26
CA SER A 151 -8.99 -1.10 -23.72
C SER A 151 -9.19 -0.72 -25.19
N ARG A 152 -8.24 0.00 -25.79
CA ARG A 152 -8.17 0.32 -27.23
C ARG A 152 -7.34 -0.69 -28.02
N GLY A 153 -6.69 -1.65 -27.37
CA GLY A 153 -5.67 -2.50 -27.98
C GLY A 153 -4.36 -1.75 -28.29
N TRP A 154 -4.12 -0.61 -27.64
CA TRP A 154 -2.87 0.14 -27.78
C TRP A 154 -1.83 -0.36 -26.77
N ASP A 155 -0.60 -0.55 -27.24
CA ASP A 155 0.55 -0.77 -26.35
C ASP A 155 1.12 0.61 -25.92
N PRO A 156 1.18 0.91 -24.61
CA PRO A 156 1.89 2.08 -24.08
C PRO A 156 3.30 2.26 -24.63
N ARG A 157 4.04 1.18 -24.87
CA ARG A 157 5.42 1.23 -25.40
C ARG A 157 5.47 1.71 -26.85
N ALA A 158 4.42 1.43 -27.62
CA ALA A 158 4.30 1.87 -29.00
C ALA A 158 3.81 3.32 -29.13
N HIS A 159 3.29 3.89 -28.03
CA HIS A 159 2.73 5.25 -28.00
C HIS A 159 3.35 6.05 -26.82
N PRO A 160 4.68 6.27 -26.81
CA PRO A 160 5.30 7.06 -25.76
C PRO A 160 4.80 8.52 -25.80
N PRO A 161 4.65 9.19 -24.65
CA PRO A 161 4.41 10.63 -24.65
C PRO A 161 5.61 11.36 -25.27
N ARG A 162 5.38 12.49 -25.95
CA ARG A 162 6.47 13.31 -26.51
C ARG A 162 7.47 13.76 -25.45
N ARG A 163 6.93 14.22 -24.32
CA ARG A 163 7.66 14.48 -23.09
C ARG A 163 6.79 14.12 -21.90
N LEU A 164 7.42 13.69 -20.81
CA LEU A 164 6.76 13.23 -19.61
C LEU A 164 7.29 13.97 -18.38
N ALA A 165 6.38 14.57 -17.63
CA ALA A 165 6.68 15.13 -16.32
C ALA A 165 5.91 14.34 -15.26
N VAL A 166 6.56 14.03 -14.14
CA VAL A 166 5.91 13.33 -13.03
C VAL A 166 6.25 14.01 -11.71
N VAL A 167 5.30 14.02 -10.78
CA VAL A 167 5.47 14.70 -9.49
C VAL A 167 6.52 14.01 -8.60
N GLY A 168 6.75 12.70 -8.73
CA GLY A 168 7.68 12.02 -7.83
C GLY A 168 8.15 10.64 -8.28
N PRO A 169 9.10 10.05 -7.53
CA PRO A 169 9.83 8.85 -7.95
C PRO A 169 8.95 7.60 -8.06
N THR A 170 7.91 7.47 -7.23
CA THR A 170 6.96 6.35 -7.33
C THR A 170 6.13 6.41 -8.61
N THR A 171 5.78 7.62 -9.05
CA THR A 171 5.10 7.87 -10.33
C THR A 171 6.04 7.62 -11.51
N ALA A 172 7.29 8.05 -11.40
CA ALA A 172 8.33 7.74 -12.40
C ALA A 172 8.51 6.23 -12.58
N ALA A 173 8.60 5.48 -11.47
CA ALA A 173 8.71 4.03 -11.51
C ALA A 173 7.47 3.36 -12.13
N ALA A 174 6.28 3.93 -11.92
CA ALA A 174 5.06 3.44 -12.59
C ALA A 174 5.09 3.71 -14.09
N ALA A 175 5.50 4.90 -14.52
CA ALA A 175 5.68 5.24 -15.92
C ALA A 175 6.71 4.32 -16.60
N ALA A 176 7.83 4.05 -15.93
CA ALA A 176 8.86 3.14 -16.43
C ALA A 176 8.34 1.72 -16.66
N ARG A 177 7.46 1.21 -15.78
CA ARG A 177 6.79 -0.09 -15.99
C ARG A 177 5.87 -0.10 -17.20
N ALA A 178 5.25 1.03 -17.53
CA ALA A 178 4.49 1.23 -18.77
C ALA A 178 5.39 1.46 -20.00
N GLY A 179 6.72 1.53 -19.81
CA GLY A 179 7.69 1.77 -20.89
C GLY A 179 7.95 3.24 -21.19
N TRP A 180 7.54 4.16 -20.31
CA TRP A 180 7.77 5.59 -20.46
C TRP A 180 8.86 6.08 -19.50
N SER A 181 9.77 6.91 -20.00
CA SER A 181 10.78 7.59 -19.19
C SER A 181 10.30 9.00 -18.86
N ALA A 182 10.48 9.45 -17.61
CA ALA A 182 10.16 10.81 -17.21
C ALA A 182 11.31 11.76 -17.54
N ASP A 183 11.03 12.86 -18.24
CA ASP A 183 11.98 13.94 -18.52
C ASP A 183 12.16 14.86 -17.32
N ILE A 184 11.09 15.03 -16.52
CA ILE A 184 11.09 15.87 -15.32
C ILE A 184 10.55 15.08 -14.13
N VAL A 185 11.37 15.03 -13.08
CA VAL A 185 11.00 14.66 -11.71
C VAL A 185 11.54 15.76 -10.79
N PRO A 186 10.71 16.49 -10.04
CA PRO A 186 11.16 17.56 -9.16
C PRO A 186 11.78 16.99 -7.87
N ASP A 187 12.60 17.79 -7.19
CA ASP A 187 13.12 17.44 -5.85
C ASP A 187 12.03 17.51 -4.77
N ARG A 188 11.04 18.39 -4.98
CA ARG A 188 9.83 18.50 -4.14
C ARG A 188 8.67 17.80 -4.82
N PHE A 189 8.15 16.74 -4.19
CA PHE A 189 7.12 15.89 -4.78
C PHE A 189 5.69 16.43 -4.60
N ASP A 190 5.49 17.70 -4.91
CA ASP A 190 4.20 18.40 -4.87
C ASP A 190 3.98 19.24 -6.15
N ALA A 191 2.81 19.86 -6.27
CA ALA A 191 2.45 20.66 -7.45
C ALA A 191 3.43 21.84 -7.67
N GLU A 192 3.80 22.54 -6.59
CA GLU A 192 4.72 23.69 -6.65
C GLU A 192 6.13 23.27 -7.05
N GLY A 193 6.60 22.13 -6.54
CA GLY A 193 7.87 21.54 -6.91
C GLY A 193 7.94 21.21 -8.39
N LEU A 194 6.87 20.64 -8.95
CA LEU A 194 6.81 20.34 -10.37
C LEU A 194 6.79 21.62 -11.23
N LEU A 195 6.02 22.64 -10.83
CA LEU A 195 6.00 23.93 -11.51
C LEU A 195 7.39 24.60 -11.49
N GLY A 196 8.05 24.58 -10.34
CA GLY A 196 9.43 25.09 -10.20
C GLY A 196 10.43 24.30 -11.04
N ALA A 197 10.26 22.98 -11.19
CA ALA A 197 11.16 22.18 -12.02
C ALA A 197 11.06 22.52 -13.52
N PHE A 198 9.87 22.87 -14.03
CA PHE A 198 9.73 23.39 -15.40
C PHE A 198 10.52 24.69 -15.59
N GLU A 199 10.43 25.61 -14.63
CA GLU A 199 11.17 26.89 -14.66
C GLU A 199 12.69 26.68 -14.58
N GLN A 200 13.15 25.86 -13.64
CA GLN A 200 14.58 25.57 -13.45
C GLN A 200 15.21 24.89 -14.66
N ARG A 201 14.44 24.10 -15.41
CA ARG A 201 14.89 23.45 -16.65
C ARG A 201 14.77 24.36 -17.87
N GLY A 202 14.30 25.60 -17.71
CA GLY A 202 14.14 26.57 -18.80
C GLY A 202 13.08 26.13 -19.83
N VAL A 203 12.10 25.33 -19.42
CA VAL A 203 11.04 24.87 -20.34
C VAL A 203 10.04 26.00 -20.54
N ALA A 204 9.97 26.52 -21.76
CA ALA A 204 8.93 27.48 -22.14
C ALA A 204 7.58 26.78 -22.21
N LEU A 205 6.68 27.09 -21.27
CA LEU A 205 5.33 26.52 -21.21
C LEU A 205 4.32 27.23 -22.10
N ALA A 206 4.60 28.47 -22.51
CA ALA A 206 3.72 29.27 -23.34
C ALA A 206 3.37 28.55 -24.66
N GLY A 207 2.07 28.33 -24.88
CA GLY A 207 1.55 27.66 -26.09
C GLY A 207 1.69 26.14 -26.10
N THR A 208 2.36 25.53 -25.12
CA THR A 208 2.51 24.08 -25.05
C THR A 208 1.19 23.39 -24.72
N ARG A 209 0.89 22.29 -25.40
CA ARG A 209 -0.29 21.47 -25.13
C ARG A 209 0.05 20.38 -24.13
N MET A 210 -0.63 20.36 -23.00
CA MET A 210 -0.34 19.43 -21.92
C MET A 210 -1.58 18.61 -21.56
N LEU A 211 -1.41 17.29 -21.45
CA LEU A 211 -2.39 16.40 -20.86
C LEU A 211 -2.07 16.20 -19.39
N LEU A 212 -3.05 16.43 -18.52
CA LEU A 212 -2.93 16.23 -17.08
C LEU A 212 -4.02 15.25 -16.60
N PRO A 213 -3.74 13.93 -16.58
CA PRO A 213 -4.65 12.92 -16.06
C PRO A 213 -4.70 12.97 -14.53
N VAL A 214 -5.89 13.15 -13.96
CA VAL A 214 -6.08 13.36 -12.51
C VAL A 214 -7.14 12.45 -11.91
N ALA A 215 -7.16 12.36 -10.58
CA ALA A 215 -8.26 11.77 -9.83
C ALA A 215 -9.52 12.65 -9.94
N GLU A 216 -10.70 12.06 -9.80
CA GLU A 216 -11.97 12.80 -9.79
C GLU A 216 -12.04 13.86 -8.66
N ALA A 217 -11.43 13.56 -7.52
CA ALA A 217 -11.33 14.48 -6.39
C ALA A 217 -10.06 15.36 -6.41
N ALA A 218 -9.34 15.46 -7.54
CA ALA A 218 -8.09 16.21 -7.60
C ALA A 218 -8.31 17.72 -7.47
N ARG A 219 -7.31 18.39 -6.88
CA ARG A 219 -7.28 19.85 -6.75
C ARG A 219 -6.77 20.50 -8.05
N GLU A 220 -7.25 21.71 -8.32
CA GLU A 220 -6.90 22.47 -9.53
C GLU A 220 -5.50 23.11 -9.50
N THR A 221 -4.76 22.99 -8.40
CA THR A 221 -3.51 23.73 -8.16
C THR A 221 -2.49 23.59 -9.29
N LEU A 222 -2.17 22.36 -9.72
CA LEU A 222 -1.18 22.13 -10.77
C LEU A 222 -1.68 22.60 -12.15
N GLY A 223 -2.91 22.25 -12.51
CA GLY A 223 -3.51 22.66 -13.79
C GLY A 223 -3.58 24.19 -13.92
N ALA A 224 -4.06 24.87 -12.88
CA ALA A 224 -4.06 26.33 -12.82
C ALA A 224 -2.65 26.91 -12.93
N GLY A 225 -1.68 26.37 -12.17
CA GLY A 225 -0.30 26.86 -12.20
C GLY A 225 0.38 26.72 -13.56
N LEU A 226 0.08 25.65 -14.31
CA LEU A 226 0.56 25.45 -15.67
C LEU A 226 -0.10 26.43 -16.65
N ARG A 227 -1.42 26.65 -16.53
CA ARG A 227 -2.15 27.62 -17.39
C ARG A 227 -1.69 29.06 -17.17
N VAL A 228 -1.42 29.45 -15.91
CA VAL A 228 -0.85 30.79 -15.59
C VAL A 228 0.50 31.01 -16.29
N ARG A 229 1.28 29.95 -16.53
CA ARG A 229 2.54 29.98 -17.27
C ARG A 229 2.37 29.86 -18.79
N GLY A 230 1.13 29.95 -19.29
CA GLY A 230 0.80 29.99 -20.70
C GLY A 230 0.59 28.63 -21.36
N ALA A 231 0.59 27.52 -20.61
CA ALA A 231 0.29 26.20 -21.17
C ALA A 231 -1.20 26.03 -21.46
N GLN A 232 -1.53 25.28 -22.51
CA GLN A 232 -2.87 24.79 -22.82
C GLN A 232 -3.06 23.43 -22.15
N VAL A 233 -3.73 23.41 -21.00
CA VAL A 233 -3.84 22.20 -20.16
C VAL A 233 -5.20 21.54 -20.31
N ASP A 234 -5.20 20.36 -20.90
CA ASP A 234 -6.32 19.41 -20.86
C ASP A 234 -6.20 18.60 -19.56
N GLN A 235 -6.83 19.10 -18.49
CA GLN A 235 -6.94 18.36 -17.24
C GLN A 235 -8.14 17.41 -17.34
N VAL A 236 -7.87 16.11 -17.33
CA VAL A 236 -8.91 15.09 -17.53
C VAL A 236 -8.99 14.17 -16.33
N VAL A 237 -10.21 13.87 -15.90
CA VAL A 237 -10.42 12.86 -14.87
C VAL A 237 -10.13 11.49 -15.47
N ALA A 238 -9.09 10.83 -14.97
CA ALA A 238 -8.63 9.54 -15.46
C ALA A 238 -9.05 8.37 -14.58
N TYR A 239 -9.31 8.62 -13.29
CA TYR A 239 -9.76 7.60 -12.37
C TYR A 239 -10.56 8.20 -11.22
N ALA A 240 -11.43 7.37 -10.63
CA ALA A 240 -12.13 7.68 -9.39
C ALA A 240 -11.60 6.80 -8.25
N SER A 241 -11.76 7.29 -7.02
CA SER A 241 -11.49 6.52 -5.81
C SER A 241 -12.77 6.47 -4.99
N THR A 242 -13.33 5.28 -4.81
CA THR A 242 -14.63 5.09 -4.15
C THR A 242 -14.53 4.06 -3.03
N ALA A 243 -15.47 4.11 -2.09
CA ALA A 243 -15.67 3.00 -1.16
C ALA A 243 -16.35 1.83 -1.90
N PRO A 244 -16.17 0.58 -1.46
CA PRO A 244 -17.02 -0.52 -1.91
C PRO A 244 -18.50 -0.17 -1.66
N ALA A 245 -19.35 -0.38 -2.67
CA ALA A 245 -20.77 -0.05 -2.56
C ALA A 245 -21.55 -1.06 -1.69
N SER A 246 -21.15 -2.32 -1.76
CA SER A 246 -21.76 -3.40 -0.99
C SER A 246 -20.78 -4.56 -0.83
N VAL A 247 -21.08 -5.42 0.14
CA VAL A 247 -20.46 -6.73 0.31
C VAL A 247 -21.59 -7.72 0.55
N ASP A 248 -21.49 -8.89 -0.09
CA ASP A 248 -22.44 -9.96 0.16
C ASP A 248 -22.35 -10.45 1.62
N GLU A 249 -23.49 -10.77 2.24
CA GLU A 249 -23.56 -11.15 3.65
C GLU A 249 -22.73 -12.41 3.95
N ALA A 250 -22.72 -13.40 3.05
CA ALA A 250 -21.90 -14.60 3.24
C ALA A 250 -20.41 -14.24 3.21
N ARG A 251 -20.02 -13.32 2.33
CA ARG A 251 -18.65 -12.81 2.27
C ARG A 251 -18.28 -11.99 3.51
N ALA A 252 -19.17 -11.13 4.01
CA ALA A 252 -18.95 -10.38 5.24
C ALA A 252 -18.78 -11.32 6.45
N ALA A 253 -19.63 -12.34 6.56
CA ALA A 253 -19.56 -13.34 7.61
C ALA A 253 -18.25 -14.16 7.55
N GLU A 254 -17.81 -14.54 6.35
CA GLU A 254 -16.52 -15.21 6.13
C GLU A 254 -15.35 -14.31 6.54
N LEU A 255 -15.37 -13.04 6.13
CA LEU A 255 -14.29 -12.10 6.37
C LEU A 255 -14.13 -11.77 7.86
N LEU A 256 -15.25 -11.49 8.54
CA LEU A 256 -15.28 -10.98 9.90
C LEU A 256 -15.42 -12.09 10.97
N GLY A 257 -15.76 -13.31 10.57
CA GLY A 257 -16.04 -14.42 11.48
C GLY A 257 -15.18 -15.67 11.25
N GLY A 258 -15.72 -16.83 11.61
CA GLY A 258 -15.05 -18.12 11.47
C GLY A 258 -14.38 -18.61 12.76
N ALA A 259 -13.73 -19.79 12.67
CA ALA A 259 -13.17 -20.49 13.84
C ALA A 259 -11.88 -19.85 14.39
N ARG A 260 -11.26 -18.94 13.64
CA ARG A 260 -10.02 -18.26 14.02
C ARG A 260 -10.33 -16.88 14.63
N PRO A 261 -9.54 -16.41 15.61
CA PRO A 261 -9.57 -15.02 16.02
C PRO A 261 -9.30 -14.09 14.83
N VAL A 262 -10.08 -13.02 14.71
CA VAL A 262 -9.98 -12.06 13.60
C VAL A 262 -9.48 -10.72 14.13
N LEU A 263 -8.46 -10.16 13.47
CA LEU A 263 -7.96 -8.81 13.70
C LEU A 263 -8.23 -7.96 12.45
N VAL A 264 -8.77 -6.75 12.61
CA VAL A 264 -8.98 -5.81 11.50
C VAL A 264 -7.85 -4.79 11.45
N THR A 265 -7.24 -4.59 10.29
CA THR A 265 -6.25 -3.52 10.12
C THR A 265 -6.91 -2.27 9.53
N LEU A 266 -6.54 -1.09 10.03
CA LEU A 266 -7.05 0.21 9.60
C LEU A 266 -5.87 1.10 9.23
N THR A 267 -5.74 1.43 7.95
CA THR A 267 -4.60 2.19 7.41
C THR A 267 -4.94 3.66 7.09
N SER A 268 -6.20 4.06 7.26
CA SER A 268 -6.62 5.46 7.16
C SER A 268 -7.93 5.70 7.93
N PRO A 269 -8.23 6.96 8.30
CA PRO A 269 -9.53 7.31 8.87
C PRO A 269 -10.72 6.99 7.96
N SER A 270 -10.55 7.09 6.63
CA SER A 270 -11.59 6.74 5.68
C SER A 270 -11.84 5.24 5.63
N ALA A 271 -10.80 4.40 5.74
CA ALA A 271 -10.97 2.95 5.78
C ALA A 271 -11.80 2.51 7.00
N ALA A 272 -11.61 3.15 8.15
CA ALA A 272 -12.41 2.88 9.35
C ALA A 272 -13.89 3.24 9.16
N ARG A 273 -14.19 4.41 8.58
CA ARG A 273 -15.57 4.81 8.29
C ARG A 273 -16.23 3.88 7.27
N ASN A 274 -15.57 3.73 6.11
CA ASN A 274 -16.09 2.92 5.01
C ASN A 274 -16.36 1.47 5.44
N LEU A 275 -15.54 0.90 6.33
CA LEU A 275 -15.75 -0.46 6.80
C LEU A 275 -17.02 -0.59 7.66
N ILE A 276 -17.24 0.32 8.63
CA ILE A 276 -18.49 0.32 9.40
C ILE A 276 -19.69 0.57 8.50
N ASP A 277 -19.59 1.50 7.56
CA ASP A 277 -20.68 1.80 6.63
C ASP A 277 -21.03 0.57 5.77
N LEU A 278 -20.02 -0.24 5.41
CA LEU A 278 -20.16 -1.41 4.55
C LEU A 278 -20.73 -2.65 5.28
N VAL A 279 -20.30 -2.92 6.52
CA VAL A 279 -20.64 -4.17 7.25
C VAL A 279 -21.42 -3.93 8.54
N GLY A 280 -21.73 -2.68 8.85
CA GLY A 280 -22.38 -2.27 10.09
C GLY A 280 -21.50 -2.46 11.33
N GLY A 281 -22.16 -2.40 12.50
CA GLY A 281 -21.49 -2.50 13.81
C GLY A 281 -20.82 -3.83 14.13
N ARG A 282 -20.95 -4.86 13.27
CA ARG A 282 -20.33 -6.19 13.46
C ARG A 282 -18.82 -6.10 13.62
N VAL A 283 -18.20 -5.18 12.89
CA VAL A 283 -16.76 -4.96 12.94
C VAL A 283 -16.29 -4.37 14.28
N LEU A 284 -17.18 -3.73 15.04
CA LEU A 284 -16.84 -3.10 16.33
C LEU A 284 -16.59 -4.14 17.43
N ALA A 285 -17.06 -5.37 17.26
CA ALA A 285 -16.78 -6.48 18.16
C ALA A 285 -15.39 -7.11 17.93
N LEU A 286 -14.68 -6.70 16.88
CA LEU A 286 -13.37 -7.23 16.54
C LEU A 286 -12.26 -6.30 17.03
N PRO A 287 -11.12 -6.84 17.50
CA PRO A 287 -9.95 -6.03 17.76
C PRO A 287 -9.46 -5.36 16.48
N ALA A 288 -9.02 -4.11 16.60
CA ALA A 288 -8.48 -3.32 15.50
C ALA A 288 -7.00 -2.97 15.69
N ALA A 289 -6.26 -2.98 14.59
CA ALA A 289 -4.89 -2.51 14.46
C ALA A 289 -4.86 -1.26 13.58
N ALA A 290 -4.59 -0.09 14.17
CA ALA A 290 -4.47 1.16 13.44
C ALA A 290 -3.00 1.42 13.05
N ILE A 291 -2.74 1.89 11.83
CA ILE A 291 -1.38 2.19 11.37
C ILE A 291 -0.71 3.36 12.12
N GLY A 292 -1.49 4.22 12.77
CA GLY A 292 -1.00 5.39 13.49
C GLY A 292 -2.11 6.14 14.25
N PRO A 293 -1.75 7.21 14.99
CA PRO A 293 -2.62 7.90 15.94
C PRO A 293 -3.81 8.59 15.26
N VAL A 294 -3.61 9.24 14.11
CA VAL A 294 -4.72 9.88 13.36
C VAL A 294 -5.80 8.86 12.99
N THR A 295 -5.39 7.67 12.56
CA THR A 295 -6.31 6.57 12.25
C THR A 295 -6.89 5.94 13.50
N GLY A 296 -6.07 5.71 14.53
CA GLY A 296 -6.50 5.13 15.80
C GLY A 296 -7.56 5.99 16.49
N ASP A 297 -7.36 7.31 16.54
CA ASP A 297 -8.30 8.24 17.16
C ASP A 297 -9.60 8.33 16.37
N ALA A 298 -9.53 8.32 15.04
CA ALA A 298 -10.72 8.25 14.20
C ALA A 298 -11.48 6.95 14.41
N ALA A 299 -10.80 5.81 14.50
CA ALA A 299 -11.40 4.51 14.75
C ALA A 299 -12.05 4.44 16.14
N ARG A 300 -11.37 4.90 17.20
CA ARG A 300 -11.93 4.95 18.56
C ARG A 300 -13.20 5.82 18.64
N ARG A 301 -13.23 6.97 17.95
CA ARG A 301 -14.44 7.82 17.87
C ARG A 301 -15.62 7.12 17.19
N LEU A 302 -15.35 6.16 16.31
CA LEU A 302 -16.36 5.34 15.64
C LEU A 302 -16.74 4.07 16.44
N GLY A 303 -16.12 3.85 17.60
CA GLY A 303 -16.41 2.73 18.50
C GLY A 303 -15.49 1.51 18.35
N TYR A 304 -14.44 1.57 17.53
CA TYR A 304 -13.50 0.45 17.40
C TYR A 304 -12.66 0.27 18.67
N GLU A 305 -12.44 -0.99 19.07
CA GLU A 305 -11.42 -1.35 20.05
C GLU A 305 -10.03 -1.43 19.38
N VAL A 306 -9.29 -0.32 19.40
CA VAL A 306 -7.92 -0.27 18.83
C VAL A 306 -6.91 -0.84 19.83
N VAL A 307 -6.54 -2.10 19.63
CA VAL A 307 -5.62 -2.88 20.48
C VAL A 307 -4.18 -2.87 19.99
N VAL A 308 -3.95 -2.48 18.74
CA VAL A 308 -2.60 -2.33 18.14
C VAL A 308 -2.49 -0.95 17.50
N GLN A 309 -1.43 -0.21 17.86
CA GLN A 309 -1.06 1.06 17.23
C GLN A 309 0.46 1.24 17.37
N PRO A 310 1.26 1.14 16.28
CA PRO A 310 2.70 1.37 16.35
C PRO A 310 3.03 2.86 16.53
N GLU A 311 4.23 3.15 17.04
CA GLU A 311 4.77 4.52 17.10
C GLU A 311 5.14 5.05 15.72
N GLU A 312 5.75 4.22 14.88
CA GLU A 312 6.05 4.54 13.49
C GLU A 312 4.88 4.16 12.57
N HIS A 313 4.54 5.04 11.63
CA HIS A 313 3.37 4.86 10.76
C HIS A 313 3.72 4.11 9.47
N THR A 314 4.43 2.98 9.59
CA THR A 314 4.90 2.15 8.49
C THR A 314 4.22 0.79 8.49
N VAL A 315 4.26 0.08 7.35
CA VAL A 315 3.72 -1.28 7.25
C VAL A 315 4.51 -2.22 8.15
N GLU A 316 5.82 -2.05 8.15
CA GLU A 316 6.78 -2.83 8.93
C GLU A 316 6.50 -2.68 10.44
N ALA A 317 6.31 -1.45 10.91
CA ALA A 317 6.01 -1.18 12.31
C ALA A 317 4.64 -1.73 12.71
N LEU A 318 3.63 -1.62 11.84
CA LEU A 318 2.31 -2.21 12.07
C LEU A 318 2.39 -3.73 12.22
N VAL A 319 3.08 -4.42 11.31
CA VAL A 319 3.27 -5.88 11.37
C VAL A 319 3.99 -6.29 12.67
N GLN A 320 5.02 -5.54 13.07
CA GLN A 320 5.74 -5.78 14.31
C GLN A 320 4.86 -5.60 15.56
N ALA A 321 3.99 -4.58 15.55
CA ALA A 321 3.06 -4.37 16.64
C ALA A 321 1.99 -5.48 16.72
N VAL A 322 1.50 -5.96 15.57
CA VAL A 322 0.59 -7.12 15.49
C VAL A 322 1.25 -8.38 16.05
N LEU A 323 2.52 -8.64 15.71
CA LEU A 323 3.29 -9.76 16.26
C LEU A 323 3.38 -9.73 17.79
N ARG A 324 3.74 -8.57 18.36
CA ARG A 324 3.85 -8.42 19.83
C ARG A 324 2.51 -8.63 20.53
N TRP A 325 1.44 -8.07 19.97
CA TRP A 325 0.09 -8.26 20.50
C TRP A 325 -0.36 -9.71 20.44
N TRP A 326 -0.13 -10.39 19.31
CA TRP A 326 -0.53 -11.79 19.14
C TRP A 326 0.25 -12.74 20.04
N ALA A 327 1.55 -12.51 20.22
CA ALA A 327 2.40 -13.31 21.11
C ALA A 327 2.04 -13.16 22.60
N SER A 328 1.28 -12.13 22.97
CA SER A 328 0.85 -11.87 24.36
C SER A 328 -0.48 -12.53 24.74
N ARG A 329 -1.10 -13.30 23.81
CA ARG A 329 -2.42 -13.91 23.97
C ARG A 329 -2.37 -15.41 24.27
#